data_AF-A0A1V9DDX4-F1
#
_entry.id   AF-A0A1V9DDX4-F1
#
_cell.length_a   1.000
_cell.length_b   1.000
_cell.length_c   1.000
_cell.angle_alpha   90.00
_cell.angle_beta   90.00
_cell.angle_gamma   90.00
#
_symmetry.space_group_name_H-M   'P 1'
#
loop_
_entity.id
_entity.type
_entity.pdbx_description
1 polymer ?
#
loop_
_entity_poly.entity_id
_entity_poly.type
_entity_poly.pdbx_seq_one_letter_code
_entity_poly.pdbx_strand_id
1 'polypeptide(L)' 'MKHAVHRAENEALNALLTAARADERKDRAQAVAARLAAMATHISRQGLNGIEAAELIRHEAQRYRDESEELH' A
#
# COMPACT_ATOMS: atom_id res chain seq x y z
N MET A 1 25.63 34.27 1.48
CA MET A 1 25.59 33.12 0.55
C MET A 1 25.23 31.80 1.22
N LYS A 2 25.94 31.33 2.26
CA LYS A 2 25.65 30.02 2.93
C LYS A 2 24.18 29.79 3.31
N HIS A 3 23.50 30.77 3.87
CA HIS A 3 22.08 30.64 4.25
C HIS A 3 21.13 30.39 3.07
N ALA A 4 21.41 30.96 1.89
CA ALA A 4 20.60 30.74 0.70
C ALA A 4 20.82 29.32 0.12
N VAL A 5 22.05 28.80 0.22
CA VAL A 5 22.38 27.44 -0.20
C VAL A 5 21.68 26.41 0.67
N HIS A 6 21.74 26.54 2.00
CA HIS A 6 21.04 25.64 2.92
C HIS A 6 19.52 25.67 2.75
N ARG A 7 18.95 26.83 2.40
CA ARG A 7 17.53 26.94 2.07
C ARG A 7 17.20 26.13 0.80
N ALA A 8 17.97 26.30 -0.26
CA ALA A 8 17.77 25.58 -1.51
C ALA A 8 17.95 24.06 -1.34
N GLU A 9 18.93 23.63 -0.54
CA GLU A 9 19.14 22.21 -0.18
C GLU A 9 17.94 21.63 0.56
N ASN A 10 17.39 22.35 1.54
CA ASN A 10 16.19 21.92 2.25
C ASN A 10 14.95 21.86 1.36
N GLU A 11 14.78 22.82 0.44
CA GLU A 11 13.68 22.80 -0.54
C GLU A 11 13.80 21.59 -1.48
N ALA A 12 14.99 21.29 -1.97
CA ALA A 12 15.25 20.10 -2.78
C ALA A 12 14.98 18.79 -2.02
N LEU A 13 15.41 18.70 -0.75
CA LEU A 13 15.14 17.53 0.10
C LEU A 13 13.63 17.34 0.33
N ASN A 14 12.90 18.42 0.60
CA ASN A 14 11.44 18.36 0.77
C ASN A 14 10.73 17.92 -0.51
N ALA A 15 11.21 18.35 -1.68
CA ALA A 15 10.68 17.91 -2.97
C ALA A 15 10.90 16.41 -3.18
N LEU A 16 12.11 15.90 -2.89
CA LEU A 16 12.43 14.47 -2.98
C LEU A 16 11.58 13.63 -2.01
N LEU A 17 11.42 14.07 -0.75
CA LEU A 17 10.56 13.39 0.22
C LEU A 17 9.10 13.36 -0.22
N THR A 18 8.62 14.44 -0.84
CA THR A 18 7.26 14.51 -1.36
C THR A 18 7.05 13.55 -2.53
N ALA A 19 8.02 13.47 -3.45
CA ALA A 19 7.99 12.52 -4.56
C ALA A 19 8.02 11.07 -4.06
N ALA A 20 8.95 10.74 -3.15
CA ALA A 20 9.08 9.40 -2.58
C ALA A 20 7.78 8.94 -1.88
N ARG A 21 7.15 9.80 -1.07
CA ARG A 21 5.85 9.51 -0.45
C ARG A 21 4.73 9.31 -1.48
N ALA A 22 4.76 10.05 -2.59
CA ALA A 22 3.77 9.91 -3.64
C ALA A 22 3.92 8.56 -4.37
N ASP A 23 5.15 8.15 -4.68
CA ASP A 23 5.42 6.87 -5.32
C ASP A 23 5.11 5.70 -4.40
N GLU A 24 5.50 5.77 -3.12
CA GLU A 24 5.12 4.78 -2.12
C GLU A 24 3.60 4.60 -2.03
N ARG A 25 2.82 5.68 -2.06
CA ARG A 25 1.35 5.58 -2.07
C ARG A 25 0.82 4.89 -3.33
N LYS A 26 1.41 5.16 -4.49
CA LYS A 26 1.02 4.49 -5.74
C LYS A 26 1.33 2.99 -5.66
N ASP A 27 2.52 2.64 -5.20
CA ASP A 27 2.95 1.24 -5.09
C ASP A 27 2.07 0.48 -4.09
N ARG A 28 1.76 1.08 -2.94
CA ARG A 28 0.81 0.52 -1.96
C ARG A 28 -0.59 0.34 -2.57
N ALA A 29 -1.12 1.32 -3.30
CA ALA A 29 -2.41 1.21 -3.95
C ALA A 29 -2.43 0.10 -5.01
N GLN A 30 -1.35 -0.02 -5.79
CA GLN A 30 -1.20 -1.07 -6.79
C GLN A 30 -1.12 -2.46 -6.16
N ALA A 31 -0.39 -2.61 -5.05
CA ALA A 31 -0.32 -3.86 -4.31
C ALA A 31 -1.69 -4.28 -3.77
N VAL A 32 -2.46 -3.34 -3.21
CA VAL A 32 -3.82 -3.59 -2.75
C VAL A 32 -4.74 -4.01 -3.91
N ALA A 33 -4.67 -3.33 -5.05
CA ALA A 33 -5.45 -3.66 -6.22
C ALA A 33 -5.17 -5.10 -6.74
N ALA A 34 -3.88 -5.46 -6.84
CA ALA A 34 -3.48 -6.80 -7.26
C ALA A 34 -4.00 -7.89 -6.31
N ARG A 35 -3.90 -7.64 -5.00
CA ARG A 35 -4.41 -8.52 -3.94
C ARG A 35 -5.93 -8.72 -4.02
N LEU A 36 -6.69 -7.64 -4.23
CA LEU A 36 -8.14 -7.71 -4.42
C LEU A 36 -8.51 -8.52 -5.67
N ALA A 37 -7.80 -8.34 -6.78
CA ALA A 37 -8.04 -9.10 -8.01
C ALA A 37 -7.74 -10.60 -7.84
N ALA A 38 -6.69 -10.95 -7.11
CA ALA A 38 -6.36 -12.34 -6.78
C ALA A 38 -7.45 -12.97 -5.89
N MET A 39 -7.95 -12.23 -4.90
CA MET A 39 -9.03 -12.68 -4.01
C MET A 39 -10.34 -12.91 -4.79
N ALA A 40 -10.72 -11.98 -5.66
CA ALA A 40 -11.89 -12.14 -6.53
C ALA A 40 -11.76 -13.37 -7.43
N THR A 41 -10.58 -13.57 -8.02
CA THR A 41 -10.27 -14.76 -8.83
C THR A 41 -10.41 -16.04 -8.02
N HIS A 42 -9.94 -16.06 -6.76
CA HIS A 42 -10.06 -17.22 -5.88
C HIS A 42 -11.52 -17.52 -5.54
N ILE A 43 -12.30 -16.50 -5.14
CA ILE A 43 -13.74 -16.61 -4.86
C ILE A 43 -14.48 -17.24 -6.06
N SER A 44 -14.24 -16.72 -7.27
CA SER A 44 -14.87 -17.24 -8.49
C SER A 44 -14.43 -18.65 -8.83
N ARG A 45 -13.14 -18.97 -8.71
CA ARG A 45 -12.59 -20.29 -9.06
C ARG A 45 -13.03 -21.40 -8.11
N GLN A 46 -13.20 -21.08 -6.83
CA GLN A 46 -13.65 -22.03 -5.81
C GLN A 46 -15.18 -22.09 -5.69
N GLY A 47 -15.90 -21.18 -6.36
CA GLY A 47 -17.36 -21.11 -6.27
C GLY A 47 -17.86 -20.77 -4.87
N LEU A 48 -17.10 -19.94 -4.14
CA LEU A 48 -17.41 -19.61 -2.76
C LEU A 48 -18.76 -18.89 -2.66
N ASN A 49 -19.56 -19.28 -1.68
CA ASN A 49 -20.79 -18.58 -1.35
C ASN A 49 -20.50 -17.27 -0.60
N GLY A 50 -21.52 -16.45 -0.38
CA GLY A 50 -21.36 -15.14 0.25
C GLY A 50 -20.74 -15.17 1.65
N ILE A 51 -20.98 -16.23 2.43
CA ILE A 51 -20.41 -16.40 3.78
C ILE A 51 -18.93 -16.70 3.68
N GLU A 52 -18.56 -17.70 2.86
CA GLU A 52 -17.17 -18.11 2.64
C GLU A 52 -16.31 -16.98 2.05
N ALA A 53 -16.87 -16.24 1.10
CA ALA A 53 -16.21 -15.06 0.53
C ALA A 53 -15.96 -13.99 1.60
N ALA A 54 -16.94 -13.74 2.49
CA ALA A 54 -16.79 -12.77 3.56
C ALA A 54 -15.77 -13.22 4.61
N GLU A 55 -15.68 -14.52 4.91
CA GLU A 55 -14.64 -15.08 5.79
C GLU A 55 -13.25 -14.92 5.20
N LEU A 56 -13.07 -15.26 3.92
CA LEU A 56 -11.82 -15.07 3.20
C LEU A 56 -11.38 -13.60 3.23
N ILE A 57 -12.30 -12.66 2.94
CA ILE A 57 -12.01 -11.22 2.98
C ILE A 57 -11.54 -10.79 4.38
N ARG A 58 -12.19 -11.26 5.45
CA ARG A 58 -11.79 -10.93 6.83
C ARG A 58 -10.41 -11.49 7.18
N HIS A 59 -10.14 -12.74 6.80
CA HIS A 59 -8.85 -13.37 7.03
C HIS A 59 -7.73 -12.62 6.29
N GLU A 60 -7.96 -12.27 5.02
CA GLU A 60 -6.99 -11.52 4.22
C GLU A 60 -6.78 -10.08 4.74
N ALA A 61 -7.86 -9.42 5.19
CA ALA A 61 -7.75 -8.12 5.84
C ALA A 61 -6.96 -8.19 7.15
N GLN A 62 -7.10 -9.27 7.94
CA GLN A 62 -6.28 -9.48 9.12
C GLN A 62 -4.80 -9.65 8.73
N ARG A 63 -4.51 -10.53 7.77
CA ARG A 63 -3.14 -10.76 7.31
C ARG A 63 -2.47 -9.47 6.82
N TYR A 64 -3.21 -8.61 6.10
CA TYR A 64 -2.66 -7.32 5.65
C TYR A 64 -2.44 -6.32 6.77
N ARG A 65 -3.21 -6.38 7.86
CA ARG A 65 -2.94 -5.58 9.06
C ARG A 65 -1.67 -6.07 9.74
N ASP A 66 -1.54 -7.38 9.92
CA ASP A 66 -0.35 -7.99 10.55
C ASP A 66 0.92 -7.66 9.73
N GLU A 67 0.88 -7.83 8.41
CA GLU A 67 1.96 -7.43 7.50
C GLU A 67 2.32 -5.94 7.60
N SER A 68 1.34 -5.07 7.91
CA SER A 68 1.59 -3.62 8.05
C SER A 68 2.25 -3.26 9.38
N GLU A 69 2.08 -4.09 10.41
CA GLU A 69 2.67 -3.91 11.73
C GLU A 69 4.08 -4.53 11.84
N GLU A 70 4.37 -5.60 11.08
CA GLU A 70 5.70 -6.22 11.02
C GLU A 70 6.76 -5.37 10.26
N LEU A 71 6.35 -4.28 9.60
CA LEU A 71 7.27 -3.29 9.02
C LEU A 71 7.79 -2.33 10.11
N HIS A 72 8.67 -2.83 10.97
CA HIS A 72 9.48 -2.05 11.92
C HIS A 72 10.98 -2.32 11.69
#